data_AF-A0A3Q0T3K6-F1
#
_entry.id   AF-A0A3Q0T3K6-F1
#
_cell.length_a   1.000
_cell.length_b   1.000
_cell.length_c   1.000
_cell.angle_alpha   90.00
_cell.angle_beta   90.00
_cell.angle_gamma   90.00
#
_symmetry.space_group_name_H-M   'P 1'
#
loop_
_entity.id
_entity.type
_entity.pdbx_description
1 polymer ?
#
loop_
_entity_poly.entity_id
_entity_poly.type
_entity_poly.pdbx_seq_one_letter_code
_entity_poly.pdbx_strand_id
1 'polypeptide(L)'
;MSTAMNFGSKSFKPRPPDKGAFPLDHFGECKAFKEKFMKCLRESNYDNSKCRLQSKDYLECRMDHQLMAKEPLEKLGFKDLMDPPPSQADKDSKP
;
A
#
# COMPACT_ATOMS: atom_id res chain seq x y z
N MET A 1 5.36 54.38 -9.74
CA MET A 1 6.18 53.60 -8.78
C MET A 1 5.83 52.14 -8.99
N SER A 2 6.66 51.44 -9.75
CA SER A 2 6.48 50.02 -10.08
C SER A 2 7.42 49.22 -9.21
N THR A 3 6.90 48.32 -8.37
CA THR A 3 7.72 47.34 -7.65
C THR A 3 7.15 45.95 -7.95
N ALA A 4 7.71 45.33 -8.99
CA ALA A 4 7.42 43.96 -9.37
C ALA A 4 7.92 42.99 -8.28
N MET A 5 7.04 42.13 -7.78
CA MET A 5 7.44 41.04 -6.88
C MET A 5 8.09 39.92 -7.70
N ASN A 6 9.42 39.84 -7.64
CA ASN A 6 10.18 38.69 -8.11
C ASN A 6 9.92 37.50 -7.16
N PHE A 7 9.05 36.57 -7.56
CA PHE A 7 9.00 35.23 -6.96
C PHE A 7 10.25 34.48 -7.40
N GLY A 8 11.36 34.78 -6.71
CA GLY A 8 12.61 34.06 -6.84
C GLY A 8 12.36 32.58 -6.63
N SER A 9 12.62 31.82 -7.70
CA SER A 9 12.72 30.37 -7.72
C SER A 9 13.80 29.93 -6.73
N LYS A 10 13.47 29.89 -5.44
CA LYS A 10 14.20 29.08 -4.48
C LYS A 10 14.06 27.66 -4.99
N SER A 11 15.13 27.18 -5.63
CA SER A 11 15.30 25.79 -6.00
C SER A 11 15.04 24.98 -4.74
N PHE A 12 13.87 24.34 -4.70
CA PHE A 12 13.59 23.31 -3.72
C PHE A 12 14.58 22.20 -4.04
N LYS A 13 15.73 22.21 -3.38
CA LYS A 13 16.66 21.09 -3.35
C LYS A 13 16.17 20.21 -2.20
N PRO A 14 15.30 19.22 -2.46
CA PRO A 14 14.99 18.23 -1.44
C PRO A 14 16.32 17.61 -1.02
N ARG A 15 16.67 17.74 0.26
CA ARG A 15 17.82 17.04 0.82
C ARG A 15 17.44 15.57 0.93
N PRO A 16 18.14 14.64 0.24
CA PRO A 16 18.03 13.23 0.57
C PRO A 16 18.61 13.02 1.98
N PRO A 17 18.00 12.24 2.90
CA PRO A 17 16.79 11.42 2.81
C PRO A 17 15.69 11.91 3.77
N ASP A 18 15.36 13.21 3.83
CA ASP A 18 14.18 13.66 4.61
C ASP A 18 12.87 13.07 4.05
N LYS A 19 12.91 12.61 2.79
CA LYS A 19 11.95 11.70 2.18
C LYS A 19 12.71 10.53 1.58
N GLY A 20 13.51 9.82 2.39
CA GLY A 20 14.34 8.75 1.88
C GLY A 20 13.57 7.89 0.87
N ALA A 21 14.29 7.31 -0.08
CA ALA A 21 14.02 5.90 -0.34
C ALA A 21 14.29 5.18 0.98
N PHE A 22 13.41 5.40 1.97
CA PHE A 22 13.28 4.54 3.11
C PHE A 22 13.18 3.16 2.47
N PRO A 23 13.90 2.16 2.94
CA PRO A 23 13.77 0.80 2.44
C PRO A 23 12.32 0.36 2.69
N LEU A 24 11.38 0.81 1.86
CA LEU A 24 9.94 0.53 1.87
C LEU A 24 9.71 -0.97 1.65
N ASP A 25 10.77 -1.65 1.25
CA ASP A 25 11.01 -3.08 1.19
C ASP A 25 12.44 -3.29 1.71
N HIS A 26 12.61 -3.34 3.03
CA HIS A 26 13.78 -4.01 3.62
C HIS A 26 13.74 -5.44 3.01
N PHE A 27 14.78 -5.88 2.30
CA PHE A 27 14.93 -7.22 1.67
C PHE A 27 13.73 -7.92 0.94
N GLY A 28 12.63 -7.24 0.65
CA GLY A 28 11.40 -7.82 0.10
C GLY A 28 10.59 -8.70 1.08
N GLU A 29 10.48 -8.39 2.37
CA GLU A 29 9.73 -9.25 3.33
C GLU A 29 8.28 -9.51 2.88
N CYS A 30 7.62 -8.51 2.31
CA CYS A 30 6.22 -8.62 1.86
C CYS A 30 6.08 -8.97 0.36
N LYS A 31 7.15 -9.44 -0.29
CA LYS A 31 7.16 -9.72 -1.74
C LYS A 31 6.10 -10.76 -2.15
N ALA A 32 5.89 -11.79 -1.34
CA ALA A 32 4.89 -12.82 -1.64
C ALA A 32 3.46 -12.25 -1.71
N PHE A 33 3.11 -11.34 -0.77
CA PHE A 33 1.80 -10.67 -0.76
C PHE A 33 1.66 -9.68 -1.91
N LYS A 34 2.73 -8.93 -2.22
CA LYS A 34 2.80 -8.06 -3.38
C LYS A 34 2.54 -8.82 -4.69
N GLU A 35 3.17 -9.98 -4.86
CA GLU A 35 3.00 -10.79 -6.07
C GLU A 35 1.57 -11.33 -6.19
N LYS A 36 0.95 -11.76 -5.09
CA LYS A 36 -0.48 -12.15 -5.06
C LYS A 36 -1.39 -11.00 -5.46
N PHE A 37 -1.17 -9.80 -4.92
CA PHE A 37 -1.93 -8.60 -5.28
C PHE A 37 -1.76 -8.24 -6.76
N MET A 38 -0.52 -8.24 -7.26
CA MET A 38 -0.22 -7.96 -8.67
C MET A 38 -0.76 -9.03 -9.62
N LYS A 39 -0.82 -10.29 -9.19
CA LYS A 39 -1.49 -11.34 -9.95
C LYS A 39 -2.99 -11.06 -10.06
N CYS A 40 -3.65 -10.75 -8.94
CA CYS A 40 -5.06 -10.40 -8.94
C CYS A 40 -5.34 -9.21 -9.86
N LEU A 41 -4.54 -8.15 -9.79
CA LEU A 41 -4.71 -6.99 -10.67
C LEU A 41 -4.61 -7.36 -12.15
N ARG A 42 -3.64 -8.20 -12.53
CA ARG A 42 -3.51 -8.64 -13.93
C ARG A 42 -4.72 -9.45 -14.39
N GLU A 43 -5.27 -10.30 -13.53
CA GLU A 43 -6.46 -11.11 -13.82
C GLU A 43 -7.75 -10.26 -13.83
N SER A 44 -7.81 -9.19 -13.04
CA SER A 44 -8.98 -8.32 -12.87
C SER A 44 -9.02 -7.10 -13.81
N ASN A 45 -8.10 -7.00 -14.77
CA ASN A 45 -7.90 -5.83 -15.63
C ASN A 45 -7.55 -4.55 -14.84
N TYR A 46 -6.68 -4.69 -13.84
CA TYR A 46 -6.20 -3.64 -12.93
C TYR A 46 -7.30 -2.97 -12.10
N ASP A 47 -8.40 -3.69 -11.88
CA ASP A 47 -9.47 -3.27 -11.01
C ASP A 47 -9.12 -3.57 -9.55
N ASN A 48 -8.77 -2.51 -8.81
CA ASN A 48 -8.39 -2.59 -7.40
C ASN A 48 -9.56 -3.02 -6.50
N SER A 49 -10.81 -2.75 -6.89
CA SER A 49 -11.99 -3.08 -6.09
C SER A 49 -12.20 -4.60 -5.96
N LYS A 50 -11.73 -5.36 -6.95
CA LYS A 50 -11.79 -6.84 -6.95
C LYS A 50 -10.64 -7.48 -6.18
N CYS A 51 -9.58 -6.73 -5.91
CA CYS A 51 -8.36 -7.22 -5.27
C CYS A 51 -8.18 -6.68 -3.84
N ARG A 52 -9.28 -6.30 -3.18
CA ARG A 52 -9.25 -5.67 -1.84
C ARG A 52 -8.74 -6.61 -0.76
N LEU A 53 -8.98 -7.91 -0.89
CA LEU A 53 -8.45 -8.90 0.06
C LEU A 53 -6.92 -8.98 -0.03
N GLN A 54 -6.40 -9.13 -1.24
CA GLN A 54 -4.95 -9.22 -1.48
C GLN A 54 -4.23 -7.91 -1.15
N SER A 55 -4.88 -6.76 -1.34
CA SER A 55 -4.32 -5.47 -0.94
C SER A 55 -4.32 -5.27 0.57
N LYS A 56 -5.35 -5.75 1.29
CA LYS A 56 -5.39 -5.79 2.75
C LYS A 56 -4.20 -6.59 3.30
N ASP A 57 -4.04 -7.84 2.88
CA ASP A 57 -2.95 -8.72 3.36
C ASP A 57 -1.56 -8.10 3.09
N TYR A 58 -1.40 -7.45 1.94
CA TYR A 58 -0.16 -6.77 1.60
C TYR A 58 0.12 -5.58 2.53
N LEU A 59 -0.89 -4.80 2.88
CA LEU A 59 -0.75 -3.66 3.79
C LEU A 59 -0.53 -4.11 5.23
N GLU A 60 -1.22 -5.16 5.68
CA GLU A 60 -1.01 -5.77 6.99
C GLU A 60 0.45 -6.22 7.16
N CYS A 61 0.99 -6.95 6.18
CA CYS A 61 2.40 -7.34 6.20
C CYS A 61 3.33 -6.13 6.36
N ARG A 62 3.08 -5.03 5.65
CA ARG A 62 3.93 -3.84 5.74
C ARG A 62 3.83 -3.14 7.10
N MET A 63 2.67 -3.17 7.73
CA MET A 63 2.47 -2.62 9.08
C MET A 63 3.15 -3.50 10.15
N ASP A 64 3.10 -4.82 10.00
CA ASP A 64 3.72 -5.77 10.92
C ASP A 64 5.25 -5.73 10.87
N HIS A 65 5.81 -5.61 9.67
CA HIS A 65 7.25 -5.48 9.44
C HIS A 65 7.78 -4.05 9.64
N GLN A 66 6.96 -3.13 10.17
CA GLN A 66 7.33 -1.72 10.40
C GLN A 66 7.81 -1.00 9.13
N LEU A 67 7.41 -1.49 7.95
CA LEU A 67 7.64 -0.87 6.64
C LEU A 67 6.63 0.26 6.36
N MET A 68 5.56 0.31 7.15
CA MET A 68 4.51 1.33 7.15
C MET A 68 4.07 1.61 8.60
N ALA A 69 3.64 2.84 8.87
CA ALA A 69 3.01 3.18 10.15
C ALA A 69 1.75 2.33 10.35
N LYS A 70 1.57 1.79 11.57
CA LYS A 70 0.38 1.02 11.91
C LYS A 70 -0.82 1.95 11.94
N GLU A 71 -1.72 1.78 10.97
CA GLU A 71 -3.00 2.48 10.93
C GLU A 71 -4.14 1.45 10.92
N PRO A 72 -5.26 1.73 11.62
CA PRO A 72 -6.43 0.90 11.57
C PRO A 72 -6.93 0.72 10.13
N LEU A 73 -7.21 -0.52 9.76
CA LEU A 73 -7.68 -0.89 8.42
C LEU A 73 -8.98 -0.19 8.04
N GLU A 74 -9.79 0.19 9.03
CA GLU A 74 -11.00 0.97 8.81
C GLU A 74 -10.71 2.34 8.18
N LYS A 75 -9.60 2.98 8.54
CA LYS A 75 -9.17 4.26 7.95
C LYS A 75 -8.56 4.09 6.56
N LEU A 76 -7.98 2.92 6.30
CA LEU A 76 -7.48 2.54 4.98
C LEU A 76 -8.60 2.09 4.02
N GLY A 77 -9.85 2.09 4.49
CA GLY A 77 -11.02 1.82 3.69
C GLY A 77 -11.42 0.35 3.61
N PHE A 78 -10.92 -0.51 4.50
CA PHE A 78 -11.24 -1.95 4.55
C PHE A 78 -12.30 -2.31 5.60
N LYS A 79 -13.17 -1.36 5.97
CA LYS A 79 -14.24 -1.59 6.96
C LYS A 79 -15.12 -2.78 6.58
N ASP A 80 -15.44 -2.89 5.31
CA ASP A 80 -16.21 -3.96 4.67
C ASP A 80 -15.60 -5.36 4.80
N LEU A 81 -14.29 -5.46 5.07
CA LEU A 81 -13.58 -6.75 5.23
C LEU A 81 -13.25 -7.08 6.70
N MET A 82 -13.65 -6.24 7.65
CA MET A 82 -13.49 -6.50 9.08
C MET A 82 -14.76 -7.10 9.70
N ASP A 83 -15.92 -6.78 9.15
CA ASP A 83 -17.14 -7.53 9.40
C ASP A 83 -17.01 -8.91 8.71
N PRO A 84 -17.19 -10.04 9.41
CA PRO A 84 -16.96 -11.35 8.83
C PRO A 84 -17.92 -11.60 7.66
N PRO A 85 -17.44 -11.74 6.41
CA PRO A 85 -18.26 -12.34 5.38
C PRO A 85 -18.33 -13.86 5.65
N PRO A 86 -19.51 -14.50 5.63
CA PRO A 86 -19.58 -15.95 5.61
C PRO A 86 -19.07 -16.42 4.24
N SER A 87 -18.13 -17.38 4.23
CA SER A 87 -17.32 -17.86 3.08
C SER A 87 -16.07 -16.99 2.84
N GLN A 88 -14.84 -17.50 2.90
CA GLN A 88 -14.36 -18.72 2.26
C GLN A 88 -13.36 -19.46 3.17
N ALA A 89 -13.90 -20.36 3.99
CA ALA A 89 -13.20 -21.56 4.41
C ALA A 89 -13.61 -22.69 3.46
N ASP A 90 -13.02 -22.75 2.28
CA ASP A 90 -12.93 -23.97 1.47
C ASP A 90 -12.06 -23.66 0.25
N LYS A 91 -10.88 -24.28 0.16
CA LYS A 91 -10.15 -24.74 -1.05
C LYS A 91 -8.70 -25.12 -0.69
N ASP A 92 -8.50 -25.81 0.44
CA ASP A 92 -7.28 -26.60 0.65
C ASP A 92 -7.65 -27.82 1.49
N SER A 93 -8.52 -28.65 0.91
CA SER A 93 -8.68 -30.03 1.32
C SER A 93 -8.53 -30.88 0.07
N LYS A 94 -7.28 -31.17 -0.27
CA LYS A 94 -6.87 -32.32 -1.09
C LYS A 94 -6.56 -33.47 -0.11
N PRO A 95 -7.05 -34.71 -0.33
CA PRO A 95 -6.53 -35.64 -1.36
C PRO A 95 -7.42 -35.83 -2.59
#